data_AF-P82794-F1
#
_entry.id   AF-P82794-F1
#
_cell.length_a   1.000
_cell.length_b   1.000
_cell.length_c   1.000
_cell.angle_alpha   90.00
_cell.angle_beta   90.00
_cell.angle_gamma   90.00
#
_symmetry.space_group_name_H-M   'P 1'
#
loop_
_entity.id
_entity.type
_entity.pdbx_description
1 polymer ?
#
loop_
_entity_poly.entity_id
_entity_poly.type
_entity_poly.pdbx_seq_one_letter_code
_entity_poly.pdbx_strand_id
1 'polypeptide(L)'
;MGSLRVSTFAVAVVVCLSILLMSPTDGRRVCDSAAGLCSMLFSCNTQCNSLGRNFTGGECSDARFPGLSVCYCCHNVESSAEMESM
;
A
#
# COMPACT_ATOMS: atom_id res chain seq x y z
N MET A 1 -38.78 -30.74 -2.46
CA MET A 1 -38.53 -29.28 -2.35
C MET A 1 -37.09 -29.01 -1.86
N GLY A 2 -36.08 -29.53 -2.56
CA GLY A 2 -34.66 -29.45 -2.14
C GLY A 2 -33.77 -28.56 -3.01
N SER A 3 -34.15 -28.30 -4.26
CA SER A 3 -33.31 -27.55 -5.22
C SER A 3 -33.28 -26.04 -5.02
N LEU A 4 -34.27 -25.45 -4.33
CA LEU A 4 -34.29 -23.99 -4.13
C LEU A 4 -33.18 -23.49 -3.20
N ARG A 5 -32.79 -24.30 -2.20
CA ARG A 5 -31.76 -23.87 -1.23
C ARG A 5 -30.37 -23.82 -1.88
N VAL A 6 -30.04 -24.78 -2.75
CA VAL A 6 -28.73 -24.84 -3.43
C VAL A 6 -28.48 -23.61 -4.30
N SER A 7 -29.51 -23.09 -4.98
CA SER A 7 -29.38 -21.89 -5.82
C SER A 7 -29.07 -20.63 -5.01
N THR A 8 -29.60 -20.53 -3.79
CA THR A 8 -29.39 -19.35 -2.94
C THR A 8 -27.95 -19.30 -2.40
N PHE A 9 -27.42 -20.46 -1.97
CA PHE A 9 -26.03 -20.57 -1.52
C PHE A 9 -25.04 -20.26 -2.64
N ALA A 10 -25.28 -20.74 -3.86
CA ALA A 10 -24.40 -20.48 -5.00
C ALA A 10 -24.31 -18.98 -5.32
N VAL A 11 -25.43 -18.27 -5.31
CA VAL A 11 -25.45 -16.82 -5.55
C VAL A 11 -24.70 -16.06 -4.45
N ALA A 12 -24.86 -16.45 -3.19
CA ALA A 12 -24.15 -15.82 -2.07
C ALA A 12 -22.63 -15.96 -2.19
N VAL A 13 -22.12 -17.14 -2.56
CA VAL A 13 -20.68 -17.38 -2.76
C VAL A 13 -20.12 -16.52 -3.90
N VAL A 14 -20.83 -16.45 -5.03
CA VAL A 14 -20.40 -15.63 -6.18
C VAL A 14 -20.35 -14.14 -5.83
N VAL A 15 -21.33 -13.64 -5.07
CA VAL A 15 -21.34 -12.24 -4.61
C VAL A 15 -20.15 -11.97 -3.68
N CYS A 16 -19.86 -12.85 -2.71
CA CYS A 16 -18.71 -12.68 -1.82
C CYS A 16 -17.37 -12.70 -2.57
N LEU A 17 -17.19 -13.61 -3.54
CA LEU A 17 -15.99 -13.65 -4.37
C LEU A 17 -15.83 -12.38 -5.21
N SER A 18 -16.93 -11.83 -5.71
CA SER A 18 -16.91 -10.57 -6.47
C SER A 18 -16.43 -9.39 -5.63
N ILE A 19 -16.85 -9.31 -4.37
CA ILE A 19 -16.43 -8.25 -3.43
C ILE A 19 -14.94 -8.37 -3.06
N LEU A 20 -14.43 -9.59 -2.92
CA LEU A 20 -13.01 -9.85 -2.69
C LEU A 20 -12.15 -9.49 -3.92
N LEU A 21 -12.60 -9.83 -5.12
CA LEU A 21 -11.92 -9.47 -6.37
C LEU A 21 -11.95 -7.96 -6.67
N MET A 22 -12.98 -7.25 -6.21
CA MET A 22 -13.08 -5.79 -6.33
C MET A 22 -12.35 -5.04 -5.23
N SER A 23 -11.83 -5.72 -4.20
CA SER A 23 -10.93 -5.10 -3.24
C SER A 23 -9.56 -5.06 -3.90
N PRO A 24 -9.10 -3.91 -4.42
CA PRO A 24 -7.82 -3.86 -5.07
C PRO A 24 -6.76 -4.26 -4.04
N THR A 25 -6.08 -5.39 -4.27
CA THR A 25 -4.75 -5.68 -3.73
C THR A 25 -3.73 -4.74 -4.38
N ASP A 26 -4.08 -3.45 -4.51
CA ASP A 26 -3.13 -2.40 -4.79
C ASP A 26 -2.29 -2.28 -3.52
N GLY A 27 -1.06 -2.79 -3.61
CA GLY A 27 -0.08 -2.73 -2.52
C GLY A 27 -0.11 -1.35 -1.90
N ARG A 28 -0.29 -1.30 -0.58
CA ARG A 28 -0.38 -0.02 0.11
C ARG A 28 0.98 0.65 -0.01
N ARG A 29 1.01 1.80 -0.67
CA ARG A 29 2.19 2.66 -0.66
C ARG A 29 2.35 3.23 0.74
N VAL A 30 3.43 2.88 1.42
CA VAL A 30 3.75 3.33 2.78
C VAL A 30 5.03 4.15 2.74
N CYS A 31 4.96 5.38 3.25
CA CYS A 31 6.06 6.34 3.29
C CYS A 31 6.47 6.59 4.75
N ASP A 32 7.22 5.65 5.33
CA ASP A 32 7.64 5.65 6.73
C ASP A 32 9.17 5.73 6.90
N SER A 33 9.93 5.50 5.83
CA SER A 33 11.39 5.45 5.87
C SER A 33 12.02 6.83 5.72
N ALA A 34 12.46 7.45 6.81
CA ALA A 34 13.14 8.75 6.74
C ALA A 34 14.51 8.64 6.04
N ALA A 35 14.72 9.41 4.97
CA ALA A 35 15.98 9.48 4.22
C ALA A 35 16.79 10.75 4.48
N GLY A 36 16.20 11.76 5.13
CA GLY A 36 16.88 12.99 5.49
C GLY A 36 15.97 14.21 5.47
N LEU A 37 16.57 15.38 5.36
CA LEU A 37 15.84 16.64 5.20
C LEU A 37 15.58 16.89 3.71
N CYS A 38 14.36 17.29 3.39
CA CYS A 38 14.04 17.85 2.09
C CYS A 38 14.70 19.22 1.98
N SER A 39 15.64 19.31 1.05
CA SER A 39 16.33 20.54 0.68
C SER A 39 16.09 20.77 -0.81
N MET A 40 16.05 22.03 -1.24
CA MET A 40 15.95 22.34 -2.68
C MET A 40 17.10 21.72 -3.50
N LEU A 41 18.22 21.39 -2.85
CA LEU A 41 19.40 20.80 -3.46
C LEU A 41 19.22 19.32 -3.83
N PHE A 42 18.31 18.59 -3.18
CA PHE A 42 18.15 17.15 -3.38
C PHE A 42 16.68 16.79 -3.58
N SER A 43 16.37 16.20 -4.73
CA SER A 43 15.07 15.59 -4.95
C SER A 43 14.95 14.36 -4.05
N CYS A 44 14.09 14.44 -3.03
CA CYS A 44 13.77 13.36 -2.11
C CYS A 44 13.46 12.05 -2.86
N ASN A 45 12.76 12.16 -3.99
CA ASN A 45 12.48 11.04 -4.88
C ASN A 45 13.74 10.35 -5.42
N THR A 46 14.73 11.13 -5.89
CA THR A 46 16.01 10.58 -6.38
C THR A 46 16.81 9.93 -5.26
N GLN A 47 16.82 10.51 -4.08
CA GLN A 47 17.51 9.96 -2.91
C GLN A 47 16.91 8.59 -2.51
N CYS A 48 15.59 8.49 -2.48
CA CYS A 48 14.88 7.25 -2.17
C CYS A 48 15.10 6.16 -3.23
N ASN A 49 15.08 6.53 -4.52
CA ASN A 49 15.41 5.61 -5.60
C ASN A 49 16.86 5.11 -5.49
N SER A 50 17.81 5.98 -5.11
CA SER A 50 19.22 5.61 -4.95
C SER A 50 19.48 4.69 -3.75
N LEU A 51 18.60 4.65 -2.74
CA LEU A 51 18.75 3.78 -1.57
C LEU A 51 18.54 2.29 -1.91
N GLY A 52 17.94 1.96 -3.06
CA GLY A 52 17.93 0.60 -3.60
C GLY A 52 17.12 -0.44 -2.82
N ARG A 53 16.24 -0.03 -1.89
CA ARG A 53 15.49 -0.96 -1.01
C ARG A 53 14.01 -1.15 -1.36
N ASN A 54 13.67 -1.28 -2.65
CA ASN A 54 12.26 -1.34 -3.12
C ASN A 54 11.44 -0.06 -2.86
N PHE A 55 12.12 1.08 -2.73
CA PHE A 55 11.43 2.35 -2.69
C PHE A 55 10.96 2.73 -4.09
N THR A 56 9.70 3.14 -4.21
CA THR A 56 9.10 3.65 -5.46
C THR A 56 9.22 5.15 -5.60
N GLY A 57 9.77 5.81 -4.58
CA GLY A 57 10.02 7.24 -4.55
C GLY A 57 10.10 7.77 -3.14
N GLY A 58 9.93 9.08 -2.99
CA GLY A 58 9.90 9.73 -1.68
C GLY A 58 9.07 10.99 -1.69
N GLU A 59 8.51 11.32 -0.52
CA GLU A 59 7.66 12.48 -0.30
C GLU A 59 8.22 13.33 0.84
N CYS A 60 8.15 14.64 0.65
CA CYS A 60 8.52 15.60 1.68
C CYS A 60 7.30 15.86 2.56
N SER A 61 7.42 15.53 3.84
CA SER A 61 6.41 15.85 4.83
C SER A 61 6.93 16.91 5.77
N ASP A 62 6.10 17.90 6.08
CA ASP A 62 6.46 18.94 7.04
C ASP A 62 6.77 18.30 8.39
N ALA A 63 7.97 18.59 8.91
CA ALA A 63 8.32 18.16 10.25
C ALA A 63 7.43 18.91 11.25
N ARG A 64 7.40 18.42 12.50
CA ARG A 64 6.80 19.16 13.62
C ARG A 64 7.42 20.55 13.83
N PHE A 65 8.58 20.81 13.23
CA PHE A 65 9.27 22.09 13.29
C PHE A 65 9.01 22.91 12.02
N PRO A 66 8.51 24.15 12.15
CA PRO A 66 8.25 25.01 11.00
C PRO A 66 9.56 25.28 10.24
N GLY A 67 9.52 25.12 8.91
CA GLY A 67 10.67 25.35 8.03
C GLY A 67 11.59 24.14 7.84
N LEU A 68 11.31 23.00 8.49
CA LEU A 68 11.99 21.74 8.21
C LEU A 68 11.01 20.75 7.59
N SER A 69 11.31 20.30 6.38
CA SER A 69 10.61 19.20 5.72
C SER A 69 11.50 17.95 5.78
N VAL A 70 10.93 16.81 6.17
CA VAL A 70 11.62 15.51 6.20
C VAL A 70 11.23 14.71 4.97
N CYS A 71 12.23 14.11 4.33
CA CYS A 71 12.05 13.19 3.22
C CYS A 71 11.72 11.79 3.75
N TYR A 72 10.55 11.29 3.38
CA TYR A 72 10.12 9.92 3.66
C TYR A 72 10.08 9.11 2.37
N CYS A 73 10.84 8.03 2.31
CA CYS A 73 10.82 7.09 1.20
C CYS A 73 9.61 6.18 1.29
N CYS A 74 8.95 6.05 0.13
CA CYS A 74 7.75 5.26 -0.05
C CYS A 74 8.12 3.90 -0.62
N HIS A 75 7.65 2.84 0.01
CA HIS A 75 7.73 1.49 -0.54
C HIS A 75 6.33 0.91 -0.67
N ASN A 76 6.17 -0.02 -1.60
CA ASN A 76 4.94 -0.77 -1.70
C ASN A 76 5.02 -1.90 -0.68
N VAL A 77 4.15 -1.85 0.31
CA VAL A 77 3.93 -3.01 1.17
C VAL A 77 3.01 -3.92 0.38
N GLU A 78 3.56 -5.04 -0.09
CA GLU A 78 2.73 -6.14 -0.52
C GLU A 78 1.91 -6.53 0.71
N SER A 79 0.59 -6.37 0.61
CA SER A 79 -0.29 -6.80 1.68
C SER A 79 -0.13 -8.31 1.76
N SER A 80 0.67 -8.80 2.73
CA SER A 80 0.75 -10.21 3.10
C SER A 80 -0.62 -10.69 3.56
N ALA A 81 -1.53 -10.89 2.61
CA ALA A 81 -2.77 -11.61 2.79
C ALA A 81 -2.58 -13.10 2.43
N GLU A 82 -1.33 -13.57 2.31
CA GLU A 82 -1.00 -14.99 2.11
C GLU A 82 -0.52 -15.68 3.40
N MET A 83 -0.73 -15.07 4.58
CA MET A 83 -0.53 -15.74 5.88
C MET A 83 -1.88 -15.87 6.62
N GLU A 84 -2.80 -16.67 6.09
CA GLU A 84 -3.85 -17.37 6.86
C GLU A 84 -4.72 -18.20 5.89
N SER A 85 -4.16 -19.29 5.37
CA SER A 85 -4.96 -20.46 5.02
C SER A 85 -4.15 -21.69 5.40
N MET A 86 -4.66 -22.34 6.45
CA MET A 86 -4.28 -23.68 6.92
C MET A 86 -4.26 -24.72 5.79
#